data_AF-A0A954JL30-F1
#
_entry.id   AF-A0A954JL30-F1
#
_cell.length_a   1.000
_cell.length_b   1.000
_cell.length_c   1.000
_cell.angle_alpha   90.00
_cell.angle_beta   90.00
_cell.angle_gamma   90.00
#
_symmetry.space_group_name_H-M   'P 1'
#
loop_
_entity.id
_entity.type
_entity.pdbx_description
1 polymer ?
#
loop_
_entity_poly.entity_id
_entity_poly.type
_entity_poly.pdbx_seq_one_letter_code
_entity_poly.pdbx_strand_id
1 'polypeptide(L)'
;MPIQKAQLGPLSVAVFENSRESDAAPVRSVSIAKRYFDRSAEEWKTTSVSLNPADVPAVIELMKSIQSWLISIPEVNRPGESDR
;
A
#
# COMPACT_ATOMS: atom_id res chain seq x y z
N MET A 1 4.06 9.32 17.98
CA MET A 1 2.92 9.64 17.09
C MET A 1 3.45 9.87 15.67
N PRO A 2 2.65 9.64 14.60
CA PRO A 2 3.11 9.91 13.24
C PRO A 2 3.30 11.43 13.04
N ILE A 3 4.36 11.81 12.33
CA ILE A 3 4.65 13.20 11.98
C ILE A 3 3.90 13.63 10.70
N GLN A 4 3.49 12.67 9.87
CA GLN A 4 2.68 12.89 8.69
C GLN A 4 1.76 11.68 8.47
N LYS A 5 0.53 11.91 8.01
CA LYS A 5 -0.40 10.84 7.64
C LYS A 5 -1.25 11.21 6.43
N ALA A 6 -1.62 10.23 5.63
CA ALA A 6 -2.58 10.34 4.54
C ALA A 6 -3.42 9.06 4.45
N GLN A 7 -4.65 9.17 3.91
CA GLN A 7 -5.55 8.04 3.75
C GLN A 7 -6.32 8.16 2.44
N LEU A 8 -6.47 7.03 1.74
CA LEU A 8 -7.30 6.87 0.56
C LEU A 8 -8.15 5.62 0.74
N GLY A 9 -9.42 5.81 1.12
CA GLY A 9 -10.34 4.71 1.44
C GLY A 9 -9.74 3.79 2.52
N PRO A 10 -9.58 2.48 2.25
CA PRO A 10 -9.03 1.52 3.21
C PRO A 10 -7.50 1.54 3.35
N LEU A 11 -6.79 2.30 2.49
CA LEU A 11 -5.34 2.40 2.51
C LEU A 11 -4.91 3.65 3.27
N SER A 12 -3.98 3.52 4.21
CA SER A 12 -3.37 4.64 4.92
C SER A 12 -1.85 4.56 4.90
N VAL A 13 -1.22 5.73 4.91
CA VAL A 13 0.24 5.89 4.99
C VAL A 13 0.54 6.81 6.15
N ALA A 14 1.53 6.46 6.96
CA ALA A 14 2.01 7.26 8.07
C ALA A 14 3.54 7.30 8.10
N VAL A 15 4.11 8.47 8.36
CA VAL A 15 5.55 8.66 8.58
C VAL A 15 5.78 8.82 10.07
N PHE A 16 6.71 8.05 10.61
CA PHE A 16 7.12 8.12 12.00
C PHE A 16 8.55 8.63 12.08
N GLU A 17 8.82 9.42 13.12
CA GLU A 17 10.17 9.77 13.51
C GLU A 17 10.49 9.03 14.80
N ASN A 18 11.48 8.16 14.74
CA ASN A 18 11.90 7.31 15.85
C ASN A 18 13.15 7.93 16.47
N SER A 19 13.02 8.35 17.73
CA SER A 19 14.14 8.81 18.54
C SER A 19 15.16 7.68 18.72
N ARG A 20 16.44 8.04 18.74
CA ARG A 20 17.53 7.13 19.12
C ARG A 20 17.96 7.42 20.55
N GLU A 21 18.46 6.40 21.24
CA GLU A 21 18.96 6.53 22.62
C GLU A 21 20.25 7.37 22.71
N SER A 22 20.95 7.58 21.59
CA SER A 22 22.12 8.43 21.48
C SER A 22 21.79 9.78 20.83
N ASP A 23 22.75 10.72 20.89
CA ASP A 23 22.73 12.04 20.22
C ASP A 23 22.73 11.96 18.66
N ALA A 24 22.37 10.80 18.11
CA ALA A 24 22.24 10.57 16.69
C ALA A 24 20.96 11.19 16.14
N ALA A 25 21.01 11.58 14.86
CA ALA A 25 19.83 12.03 14.15
C ALA A 25 18.70 10.97 14.20
N PRO A 26 17.43 11.40 14.35
CA PRO A 26 16.31 10.49 14.43
C PRO A 26 16.12 9.72 13.11
N VAL A 27 15.62 8.49 13.22
CA VAL A 27 15.37 7.62 12.05
C VAL A 27 13.91 7.66 11.69
N ARG A 28 13.62 7.86 10.41
CA ARG A 28 12.25 7.85 9.91
C ARG A 28 11.87 6.48 9.38
N SER A 29 10.60 6.15 9.52
CA SER A 29 9.97 4.97 8.91
C SER A 29 8.65 5.36 8.26
N VAL A 30 8.27 4.63 7.21
CA VAL A 30 7.00 4.80 6.52
C VAL A 30 6.19 3.55 6.72
N SER A 31 5.03 3.64 7.38
CA SER A 31 4.11 2.53 7.49
C SER A 31 2.96 2.69 6.49
N ILE A 32 2.65 1.61 5.77
CA ILE A 32 1.51 1.51 4.87
C ILE A 32 0.58 0.47 5.47
N ALA A 33 -0.68 0.83 5.70
CA ALA A 33 -1.69 -0.07 6.22
C ALA A 33 -2.88 -0.17 5.27
N LYS A 34 -3.43 -1.37 5.12
CA LYS A 34 -4.64 -1.64 4.34
C LYS A 34 -5.64 -2.36 5.23
N ARG A 35 -6.87 -1.85 5.27
CA ARG A 35 -8.01 -2.53 5.89
C ARG A 35 -8.78 -3.31 4.82
N TYR A 36 -9.14 -4.56 5.10
CA TYR A 36 -9.95 -5.38 4.19
C TYR A 36 -10.91 -6.25 4.99
N PHE A 37 -12.05 -6.61 4.40
CA PHE A 37 -12.99 -7.53 5.02
C PHE A 37 -12.61 -8.95 4.61
N ASP A 38 -12.25 -9.79 5.57
CA ASP A 38 -12.01 -11.21 5.37
C ASP A 38 -13.35 -11.94 5.38
N ARG A 39 -13.78 -12.43 4.22
CA ARG A 39 -15.06 -13.15 4.09
C ARG A 39 -15.06 -14.49 4.81
N SER A 40 -13.91 -15.13 4.98
CA SER A 40 -13.82 -16.44 5.63
C SER A 40 -13.97 -16.34 7.14
N ALA A 41 -13.44 -15.26 7.71
CA ALA A 41 -13.51 -14.96 9.14
C ALA A 41 -14.65 -13.98 9.50
N GLU A 42 -15.41 -13.52 8.51
CA GLU A 42 -16.48 -12.52 8.62
C GLU A 42 -16.09 -11.25 9.41
N GLU A 43 -14.82 -10.82 9.30
CA GLU A 43 -14.29 -9.71 10.09
C GLU A 43 -13.42 -8.74 9.27
N TRP A 44 -13.30 -7.51 9.77
CA TRP A 44 -12.38 -6.53 9.20
C TRP A 44 -10.95 -6.75 9.73
N LYS A 45 -10.03 -7.10 8.83
CA LYS A 45 -8.61 -7.23 9.12
C LYS A 45 -7.83 -6.00 8.67
N THR A 46 -6.75 -5.70 9.39
CA THR A 46 -5.78 -4.68 8.99
C THR A 46 -4.44 -5.35 8.80
N THR A 47 -3.85 -5.17 7.63
CA THR A 47 -2.47 -5.54 7.33
C THR A 47 -1.65 -4.26 7.24
N SER A 48 -0.44 -4.28 7.82
CA SER A 48 0.47 -3.15 7.78
C SER A 48 1.89 -3.60 7.54
N VAL A 49 2.62 -2.84 6.72
CA VAL A 49 4.05 -3.00 6.49
C VAL A 49 4.77 -1.69 6.82
N SER A 50 5.96 -1.78 7.37
CA SER A 50 6.85 -0.64 7.60
C SER A 50 8.05 -0.74 6.65
N LEU A 51 8.37 0.37 6.02
CA LEU A 51 9.43 0.51 5.03
C LEU A 51 10.46 1.52 5.50
N ASN A 52 11.71 1.34 5.06
CA ASN A 52 12.70 2.40 5.13
C ASN A 52 12.29 3.49 4.11
N PRO A 53 12.36 4.79 4.47
CA PRO A 53 12.09 5.87 3.52
C PRO A 53 12.91 5.77 2.23
N ALA A 54 14.12 5.19 2.28
CA ALA A 54 14.97 4.98 1.11
C ALA A 54 14.36 4.01 0.08
N ASP A 55 13.47 3.10 0.50
CA ASP A 55 12.85 2.10 -0.39
C ASP A 55 11.58 2.64 -1.09
N VAL A 56 11.03 3.77 -0.62
CA VAL A 56 9.77 4.33 -1.13
C VAL A 56 9.80 4.62 -2.63
N PRO A 57 10.87 5.20 -3.22
CA PRO A 57 10.93 5.43 -4.66
C PRO A 57 10.84 4.13 -5.47
N ALA A 58 11.51 3.06 -5.04
CA ALA A 58 11.47 1.76 -5.71
C ALA A 58 10.06 1.14 -5.65
N VAL A 59 9.37 1.26 -4.52
CA VAL A 59 7.98 0.81 -4.35
C VAL A 59 7.03 1.58 -5.29
N ILE A 60 7.21 2.89 -5.42
CA ILE A 60 6.41 3.72 -6.34
C ILE A 60 6.60 3.27 -7.78
N GLU A 61 7.83 3.03 -8.23
CA GLU A 61 8.11 2.56 -9.59
C GLU A 61 7.52 1.17 -9.85
N LEU A 62 7.60 0.26 -8.87
CA LEU A 62 6.96 -1.05 -8.96
C LEU A 62 5.43 -0.92 -9.10
N MET A 63 4.80 -0.04 -8.31
CA MET A 63 3.36 0.21 -8.40
C MET A 63 2.94 0.78 -9.76
N LYS A 64 3.71 1.72 -10.32
CA LYS A 64 3.45 2.28 -11.66
C LYS A 64 3.56 1.20 -12.74
N SER A 65 4.56 0.33 -12.64
CA SER A 65 4.75 -0.80 -13.57
C SER A 65 3.56 -1.75 -13.53
N ILE A 66 3.10 -2.13 -12.32
CA ILE A 66 1.90 -2.98 -12.15
C ILE A 66 0.66 -2.29 -12.71
N GLN A 67 0.48 -0.99 -12.46
CA GLN A 67 -0.65 -0.22 -13.01
C GLN A 67 -0.64 -0.24 -14.54
N SER A 68 0.51 0.02 -15.17
CA SER A 68 0.66 -0.04 -16.62
C SER A 68 0.33 -1.42 -17.17
N TRP A 69 0.79 -2.48 -16.48
CA TRP A 69 0.47 -3.85 -16.85
C TRP A 69 -1.04 -4.13 -16.74
N LEU A 70 -1.69 -3.75 -15.64
CA LEU A 70 -3.14 -3.94 -15.44
C LEU A 70 -3.98 -3.29 -16.55
N ILE A 71 -3.58 -2.10 -17.00
CA ILE A 71 -4.25 -1.39 -18.11
C ILE A 71 -4.04 -2.12 -19.44
N SER A 72 -2.91 -2.80 -19.61
CA SER A 72 -2.57 -3.51 -20.85
C SER A 72 -3.23 -4.88 -20.99
N ILE A 73 -3.89 -5.40 -19.94
CA ILE A 73 -4.60 -6.68 -19.99
C ILE A 73 -5.80 -6.52 -20.92
N PRO A 74 -5.86 -7.26 -22.05
CA PRO A 74 -7.03 -7.24 -22.92
C PRO A 74 -8.26 -7.64 -22.11
N GLU A 75 -9.40 -6.99 -22.33
CA GLU A 75 -10.67 -7.48 -21.79
C GLU A 75 -10.85 -8.92 -22.27
N VAL A 76 -10.76 -9.87 -21.32
CA VAL A 76 -11.13 -11.24 -21.60
C VAL A 76 -12.62 -11.20 -21.88
N ASN A 77 -13.00 -11.26 -23.16
CA ASN A 77 -14.37 -11.54 -23.57
C ASN A 77 -14.81 -12.76 -22.75
N ARG A 78 -15.71 -12.55 -21.80
CA ARG A 78 -16.30 -13.65 -21.05
C ARG A 78 -16.96 -14.54 -22.09
N PRO A 79 -16.70 -15.86 -22.10
CA PRO A 79 -17.44 -16.76 -22.98
C PRO A 79 -18.92 -16.66 -22.59
N GLY A 80 -19.70 -15.98 -23.43
CA GLY A 80 -21.09 -15.61 -23.15
C GLY A 80 -21.60 -14.37 -23.90
N GLU A 81 -20.73 -13.50 -24.41
CA GLU A 81 -21.12 -12.42 -25.34
C GLU A 81 -20.84 -12.84 -26.79
N SER A 82 -21.48 -13.92 -27.21
CA SER A 82 -21.76 -14.17 -28.62
C SER A 82 -23.28 -14.23 -28.79
N ASP A 83 -23.76 -13.47 -29.77
CA ASP A 83 -25.13 -13.41 -30.31
C ASP A 83 -26.13 -12.49 -29.59
N ARG A 84 -26.05 -11.19 -29.94
CA ARG A 84 -27.22 -10.41 -30.33
C ARG A 84 -26.93 -9.57 -31.56
#